data_AF-F1RPZ7-F1
#
_entry.id   AF-F1RPZ7-F1
#
_cell.length_a   1.000
_cell.length_b   1.000
_cell.length_c   1.000
_cell.angle_alpha   90.00
_cell.angle_beta   90.00
_cell.angle_gamma   90.00
#
_symmetry.space_group_name_H-M   'P 1'
#
loop_
_entity.id
_entity.type
_entity.pdbx_description
1 polymer ?
#
loop_
_entity_poly.entity_id
_entity_poly.type
_entity_poly.pdbx_seq_one_letter_code
_entity_poly.pdbx_strand_id
1 'polypeptide(L)'
;MRFTFPLMATGLEVAMIVLFATFVQYETDQNLSQKPNSTSVDLDTSGDLYLFFRDVHIMVFAGFGFLMTFLRKYGFSSVGINFLIAALGLQWGTIVQGILHMHGKKFHIGIKNMINADFSTTTVLISFGAVLGKTSPSQMLIMTILEIAAFAGNEYLVGKIFLASDIGASMTIHAFGAYFGLAVAGVLYRSGLRRRHPKEESVYHSDLFAMIGTLFLWIFWPSFNSAIATPGDTQSRAIVNTYFSLAACVVTAYACSSLLEQNGKLNIVHIQNATLAGGVAMGTCADMKIPPYFSLILGSIAGIISVLGFKFLTPFFTTKLRIHDTCGVHNLHGLPGVIGGLASIVAIAMEIPTMSTAMQAAALGSSIGIAIVGGLITGLILKIPIWGQPSDENCYEDSVYWEVPKRIEHDSLFPEHRSHNQLEPEA
;
A
#
# COMPACT_ATOMS: atom_id res chain seq x y z
N MET A 1 -18.41 -2.28 -20.04
CA MET A 1 -18.48 -3.23 -18.89
C MET A 1 -19.90 -3.41 -18.32
N ARG A 2 -20.98 -3.00 -19.00
CA ARG A 2 -22.36 -2.97 -18.45
C ARG A 2 -22.87 -4.29 -17.87
N PHE A 3 -22.41 -5.44 -18.38
CA PHE A 3 -22.85 -6.76 -17.92
C PHE A 3 -21.75 -7.55 -17.21
N THR A 4 -20.53 -7.56 -17.76
CA THR A 4 -19.42 -8.35 -17.23
C THR A 4 -19.00 -7.95 -15.83
N PHE A 5 -18.93 -6.64 -15.55
CA PHE A 5 -18.54 -6.15 -14.24
C PHE A 5 -19.60 -6.40 -13.15
N PRO A 6 -20.88 -6.01 -13.34
CA PRO A 6 -21.90 -6.29 -12.33
C PRO A 6 -22.06 -7.78 -12.04
N LEU A 7 -22.05 -8.65 -13.07
CA LEU A 7 -22.16 -10.09 -12.87
C LEU A 7 -21.03 -10.63 -11.99
N MET A 8 -19.80 -10.19 -12.25
CA MET A 8 -18.65 -10.64 -11.47
C MET A 8 -18.68 -10.07 -10.04
N ALA A 9 -18.98 -8.79 -9.87
CA ALA A 9 -19.06 -8.16 -8.56
C ALA A 9 -20.16 -8.80 -7.70
N THR A 10 -21.37 -8.97 -8.24
CA THR A 10 -22.47 -9.64 -7.54
C THR A 10 -22.17 -11.11 -7.30
N GLY A 11 -21.54 -11.81 -8.24
CA GLY A 11 -21.13 -13.20 -8.05
C GLY A 11 -20.11 -13.37 -6.92
N LEU A 12 -19.12 -12.49 -6.84
CA LEU A 12 -18.15 -12.45 -5.74
C LEU A 12 -18.83 -12.14 -4.41
N GLU A 13 -19.73 -11.15 -4.37
CA GLU A 13 -20.45 -10.80 -3.14
C GLU A 13 -21.34 -11.95 -2.64
N VAL A 14 -22.07 -12.63 -3.54
CA VAL A 14 -22.83 -13.84 -3.18
C VAL A 14 -21.91 -14.93 -2.63
N ALA A 15 -20.73 -15.13 -3.24
CA ALA A 15 -19.75 -16.06 -2.73
C ALA A 15 -19.24 -15.67 -1.32
N MET A 16 -18.97 -14.38 -1.07
CA MET A 16 -18.59 -13.89 0.25
C MET A 16 -19.68 -14.16 1.27
N ILE A 17 -20.95 -13.87 0.97
CA ILE A 17 -22.08 -14.15 1.87
C ILE A 17 -22.15 -15.64 2.23
N VAL A 18 -22.03 -16.53 1.25
CA VAL A 18 -22.04 -17.99 1.49
C VAL A 18 -20.85 -18.41 2.35
N LEU A 19 -19.66 -17.90 2.08
CA LEU A 19 -18.46 -18.20 2.85
C LEU A 19 -18.54 -17.68 4.29
N PHE A 20 -19.04 -16.45 4.50
CA PHE A 20 -19.28 -15.88 5.83
C PHE A 20 -20.29 -16.73 6.61
N ALA A 21 -21.43 -17.08 6.01
CA ALA A 21 -22.45 -17.91 6.63
C ALA A 21 -21.91 -19.31 7.01
N THR A 22 -20.95 -19.83 6.25
CA THR A 22 -20.38 -21.15 6.46
C THR A 22 -19.28 -21.15 7.54
N PHE A 23 -18.36 -20.18 7.50
CA PHE A 23 -17.11 -20.22 8.25
C PHE A 23 -16.99 -19.19 9.38
N VAL A 24 -17.77 -18.11 9.38
CA VAL A 24 -17.56 -16.96 10.29
C VAL A 24 -18.62 -16.94 11.39
N GLN A 25 -18.18 -16.69 12.64
CA GLN A 25 -19.04 -16.57 13.81
C GLN A 25 -18.64 -15.34 14.64
N TYR A 26 -19.59 -14.74 15.36
CA TYR A 26 -19.26 -13.70 16.34
C TYR A 26 -18.61 -14.31 17.57
N GLU A 27 -17.60 -13.63 18.10
CA GLU A 27 -17.07 -13.93 19.43
C GLU A 27 -18.22 -13.81 20.47
N THR A 28 -18.39 -14.83 21.32
CA THR A 28 -19.48 -14.92 22.31
C THR A 28 -18.91 -15.00 23.73
N ASP A 29 -19.62 -14.44 24.71
CA ASP A 29 -19.20 -14.34 26.12
C ASP A 29 -18.78 -15.69 26.77
N GLN A 30 -19.33 -16.81 26.29
CA GLN A 30 -18.96 -18.15 26.75
C GLN A 30 -17.52 -18.54 26.38
N ASN A 31 -16.95 -17.98 25.31
CA ASN A 31 -15.56 -18.22 24.89
C ASN A 31 -14.56 -17.33 25.65
N LEU A 32 -14.99 -16.15 26.14
CA LEU A 32 -14.19 -15.29 27.03
C LEU A 32 -13.98 -15.95 28.41
N SER A 33 -14.96 -16.74 28.86
CA SER A 33 -14.99 -17.36 30.19
C SER A 33 -14.07 -18.58 30.37
N GLN A 34 -13.40 -19.06 29.30
CA GLN A 34 -12.42 -20.16 29.40
C GLN A 34 -11.00 -19.71 29.76
N LYS A 35 -10.76 -18.40 29.97
CA LYS A 35 -9.55 -17.90 30.64
C LYS A 35 -9.88 -17.60 32.11
N PRO A 36 -9.57 -18.47 33.07
CA PRO A 36 -9.68 -18.08 34.47
C PRO A 36 -8.54 -17.11 34.81
N ASN A 37 -8.89 -15.96 35.38
CA ASN A 37 -8.06 -14.93 36.03
C ASN A 37 -7.58 -13.70 35.21
N SER A 38 -8.49 -12.83 34.75
CA SER A 38 -8.15 -11.41 34.47
C SER A 38 -9.31 -10.45 34.72
N THR A 39 -9.75 -10.32 35.98
CA THR A 39 -10.69 -9.27 36.40
C THR A 39 -9.98 -7.91 36.47
N SER A 40 -9.85 -7.22 35.33
CA SER A 40 -9.80 -5.74 35.15
C SER A 40 -9.11 -5.28 33.84
N VAL A 41 -8.55 -6.17 33.02
CA VAL A 41 -7.66 -5.80 31.89
C VAL A 41 -8.32 -5.87 30.50
N ASP A 42 -9.44 -6.58 30.34
CA ASP A 42 -10.01 -6.85 29.01
C ASP A 42 -10.87 -5.71 28.41
N LEU A 43 -11.41 -4.81 29.24
CA LEU A 43 -12.24 -3.68 28.76
C LEU A 43 -11.40 -2.57 28.11
N ASP A 44 -10.25 -2.20 28.69
CA ASP A 44 -9.33 -1.21 28.10
C ASP A 44 -8.68 -1.74 26.80
N THR A 45 -8.40 -3.04 26.73
CA THR A 45 -7.75 -3.66 25.57
C THR A 45 -8.61 -3.63 24.30
N SER A 46 -9.94 -3.74 24.44
CA SER A 46 -10.87 -3.69 23.31
C SER A 46 -11.06 -2.26 22.77
N GLY A 47 -11.03 -1.26 23.65
CA GLY A 47 -11.07 0.16 23.28
C GLY A 47 -9.82 0.58 22.52
N ASP A 48 -8.64 0.19 23.00
CA ASP A 48 -7.35 0.52 22.36
C ASP A 48 -7.22 -0.16 20.99
N LEU A 49 -7.62 -1.43 20.87
CA LEU A 49 -7.55 -2.15 19.60
C LEU A 49 -8.49 -1.55 18.54
N TYR A 50 -9.64 -1.03 18.95
CA TYR A 50 -10.53 -0.31 18.03
C TYR A 50 -9.90 0.98 17.49
N LEU A 51 -9.10 1.70 18.29
CA LEU A 51 -8.39 2.89 17.82
C LEU A 51 -7.34 2.54 16.77
N PHE A 52 -6.55 1.48 17.00
CA PHE A 52 -5.61 0.98 16.00
C PHE A 52 -6.32 0.54 14.71
N PHE A 53 -7.43 -0.19 14.84
CA PHE A 53 -8.27 -0.55 13.69
C PHE A 53 -8.71 0.69 12.92
N ARG A 54 -9.29 1.68 13.59
CA ARG A 54 -9.77 2.91 12.94
C ARG A 54 -8.65 3.60 12.17
N ASP A 55 -7.49 3.73 12.78
CA ASP A 55 -6.35 4.43 12.19
C ASP A 55 -5.84 3.68 10.93
N VAL A 56 -5.68 2.35 11.00
CA VAL A 56 -5.31 1.50 9.86
C VAL A 56 -6.39 1.57 8.77
N HIS A 57 -7.66 1.53 9.14
CA HIS A 57 -8.78 1.62 8.21
C HIS A 57 -8.78 2.98 7.48
N ILE A 58 -8.49 4.09 8.17
CA ILE A 58 -8.34 5.40 7.53
C ILE A 58 -7.17 5.39 6.53
N MET A 59 -6.05 4.73 6.85
CA MET A 59 -4.93 4.57 5.90
C MET A 59 -5.35 3.83 4.62
N VAL A 60 -6.16 2.77 4.73
CA VAL A 60 -6.64 1.97 3.60
C VAL A 60 -7.56 2.79 2.68
N PHE A 61 -8.57 3.48 3.24
CA PHE A 61 -9.59 4.15 2.43
C PHE A 61 -9.19 5.57 2.04
N ALA A 62 -8.71 6.37 2.98
CA ALA A 62 -8.35 7.76 2.73
C ALA A 62 -6.87 7.91 2.37
N GLY A 63 -5.97 7.23 3.07
CA GLY A 63 -4.53 7.30 2.84
C GLY A 63 -4.14 6.90 1.41
N PHE A 64 -4.25 5.60 1.08
CA PHE A 64 -4.00 5.10 -0.27
C PHE A 64 -4.93 5.71 -1.31
N GLY A 65 -6.23 5.79 -1.00
CA GLY A 65 -7.25 6.32 -1.91
C GLY A 65 -6.91 7.72 -2.42
N PHE A 66 -6.60 8.67 -1.52
CA PHE A 66 -6.24 10.02 -1.93
C PHE A 66 -4.80 10.12 -2.46
N LEU A 67 -3.82 9.37 -1.93
CA LEU A 67 -2.44 9.42 -2.42
C LEU A 67 -2.38 9.18 -3.94
N MET A 68 -3.19 8.23 -4.43
CA MET A 68 -3.26 7.88 -5.85
C MET A 68 -4.02 8.90 -6.72
N THR A 69 -4.64 9.94 -6.14
CA THR A 69 -5.39 10.97 -6.90
C THR A 69 -4.50 12.02 -7.56
N PHE A 70 -3.17 11.89 -7.48
CA PHE A 70 -2.24 12.82 -8.14
C PHE A 70 -2.46 12.91 -9.66
N LEU A 71 -2.94 11.84 -10.30
CA LEU A 71 -3.27 11.80 -11.73
C LEU A 71 -4.47 12.70 -12.06
N ARG A 72 -4.23 13.78 -12.81
CA ARG A 72 -5.23 14.86 -13.02
C ARG A 72 -6.56 14.42 -13.66
N LYS A 73 -6.55 13.31 -14.41
CA LYS A 73 -7.71 12.78 -15.15
C LYS A 73 -8.16 11.39 -14.67
N TYR A 74 -7.64 10.95 -13.53
CA TYR A 74 -7.91 9.61 -13.00
C TYR A 74 -8.34 9.64 -11.53
N GLY A 75 -8.78 10.79 -11.03
CA GLY A 75 -9.13 10.98 -9.62
C GLY A 75 -10.30 10.10 -9.16
N PHE A 76 -11.35 9.94 -9.99
CA PHE A 76 -12.50 9.10 -9.64
C PHE A 76 -12.10 7.63 -9.58
N SER A 77 -11.33 7.18 -10.56
CA SER A 77 -10.84 5.81 -10.61
C SER A 77 -9.85 5.52 -9.49
N SER A 78 -8.95 6.45 -9.15
CA SER A 78 -8.01 6.27 -8.04
C SER A 78 -8.75 6.01 -6.72
N VAL A 79 -9.62 6.92 -6.28
CA VAL A 79 -10.33 6.75 -4.99
C VAL A 79 -11.46 5.71 -5.06
N GLY A 80 -12.19 5.65 -6.18
CA GLY A 80 -13.34 4.78 -6.35
C GLY A 80 -12.98 3.32 -6.55
N ILE A 81 -11.92 3.02 -7.32
CA ILE A 81 -11.42 1.65 -7.46
C ILE A 81 -10.66 1.22 -6.21
N ASN A 82 -9.93 2.13 -5.54
CA ASN A 82 -9.38 1.86 -4.20
C ASN A 82 -10.48 1.42 -3.23
N PHE A 83 -11.60 2.14 -3.20
CA PHE A 83 -12.73 1.80 -2.36
C PHE A 83 -13.31 0.41 -2.71
N LEU A 84 -13.46 0.11 -4.00
CA LEU A 84 -13.93 -1.20 -4.46
C LEU A 84 -12.98 -2.35 -4.04
N ILE A 85 -11.67 -2.17 -4.26
CA ILE A 85 -10.64 -3.13 -3.85
C ILE A 85 -10.70 -3.33 -2.34
N ALA A 86 -10.80 -2.25 -1.57
CA ALA A 86 -10.85 -2.33 -0.12
C ALA A 86 -12.11 -3.07 0.36
N ALA A 87 -13.29 -2.72 -0.16
CA ALA A 87 -14.54 -3.37 0.24
C ALA A 87 -14.53 -4.89 -0.02
N LEU A 88 -13.99 -5.34 -1.16
CA LEU A 88 -13.84 -6.77 -1.44
C LEU A 88 -12.72 -7.38 -0.58
N GLY A 89 -11.58 -6.70 -0.48
CA GLY A 89 -10.38 -7.16 0.20
C GLY A 89 -10.63 -7.44 1.68
N LEU A 90 -11.40 -6.61 2.37
CA LEU A 90 -11.73 -6.82 3.78
C LEU A 90 -12.53 -8.11 3.99
N GLN A 91 -13.51 -8.38 3.13
CA GLN A 91 -14.31 -9.60 3.22
C GLN A 91 -13.46 -10.83 2.92
N TRP A 92 -12.73 -10.79 1.80
CA TRP A 92 -11.94 -11.92 1.34
C TRP A 92 -10.74 -12.21 2.25
N GLY A 93 -10.01 -11.18 2.68
CA GLY A 93 -8.90 -11.28 3.63
C GLY A 93 -9.33 -11.92 4.95
N THR A 94 -10.47 -11.47 5.51
CA THR A 94 -11.06 -12.06 6.72
C THR A 94 -11.27 -13.57 6.55
N ILE A 95 -11.89 -13.99 5.45
CA ILE A 95 -12.17 -15.40 5.16
C ILE A 95 -10.89 -16.21 4.99
N VAL A 96 -9.99 -15.78 4.09
CA VAL A 96 -8.80 -16.58 3.74
C VAL A 96 -7.86 -16.72 4.93
N GLN A 97 -7.56 -15.62 5.62
CA GLN A 97 -6.71 -15.66 6.79
C GLN A 97 -7.37 -16.48 7.90
N GLY A 98 -8.69 -16.32 8.14
CA GLY A 98 -9.43 -17.09 9.13
C GLY A 98 -9.41 -18.60 8.87
N ILE A 99 -9.73 -19.02 7.64
CA ILE A 99 -9.71 -20.43 7.21
C ILE A 99 -8.32 -21.03 7.35
N LEU A 100 -7.28 -20.30 6.92
CA LEU A 100 -5.90 -20.79 6.96
C LEU A 100 -5.41 -20.99 8.39
N HIS A 101 -5.67 -20.02 9.28
CA HIS A 101 -5.28 -20.09 10.69
C HIS A 101 -6.09 -21.12 11.50
N MET A 102 -7.32 -21.42 11.08
CA MET A 102 -8.18 -22.42 11.74
C MET A 102 -8.19 -23.78 11.03
N HIS A 103 -7.27 -24.00 10.09
CA HIS A 103 -7.14 -25.26 9.33
C HIS A 103 -8.46 -25.73 8.71
N GLY A 104 -9.23 -24.81 8.13
CA GLY A 104 -10.52 -25.11 7.46
C GLY A 104 -11.73 -25.18 8.39
N LYS A 105 -11.58 -24.93 9.69
CA LYS A 105 -12.70 -24.90 10.64
C LYS A 105 -13.34 -23.51 10.71
N LYS A 106 -14.53 -23.44 11.33
CA LYS A 106 -15.17 -22.15 11.66
C LYS A 106 -14.27 -21.32 12.57
N PHE A 107 -14.33 -20.00 12.40
CA PHE A 107 -13.53 -19.04 13.16
C PHE A 107 -14.37 -17.87 13.67
N HIS A 108 -13.90 -17.25 14.75
CA HIS A 108 -14.56 -16.10 15.34
C HIS A 108 -13.99 -14.80 14.79
N ILE A 109 -14.86 -13.85 14.47
CA ILE A 109 -14.47 -12.52 14.01
C ILE A 109 -14.40 -11.56 15.19
N GLY A 110 -13.25 -10.89 15.34
CA GLY A 110 -13.03 -9.77 16.25
C GLY A 110 -12.23 -8.66 15.57
N ILE A 111 -11.96 -7.57 16.31
CA ILE A 111 -11.28 -6.37 15.78
C ILE A 111 -9.88 -6.70 15.24
N LYS A 112 -9.15 -7.63 15.87
CA LYS A 112 -7.85 -8.09 15.37
C LYS A 112 -7.94 -8.74 13.99
N ASN A 113 -9.00 -9.50 13.72
CA ASN A 113 -9.22 -10.08 12.39
C ASN A 113 -9.51 -9.00 11.36
N MET A 114 -10.23 -7.94 11.74
CA MET A 114 -10.50 -6.79 10.87
C MET A 114 -9.21 -6.06 10.52
N ILE A 115 -8.32 -5.80 11.49
CA ILE A 115 -6.99 -5.21 11.25
C ILE A 115 -6.17 -6.07 10.29
N ASN A 116 -6.13 -7.38 10.50
CA ASN A 116 -5.41 -8.29 9.60
C ASN A 116 -6.00 -8.28 8.18
N ALA A 117 -7.32 -8.14 8.04
CA ALA A 117 -7.97 -7.99 6.75
C ALA A 117 -7.60 -6.67 6.07
N ASP A 118 -7.51 -5.56 6.81
CA ASP A 118 -6.98 -4.28 6.31
C ASP A 118 -5.51 -4.41 5.86
N PHE A 119 -4.68 -5.17 6.57
CA PHE A 119 -3.29 -5.45 6.18
C PHE A 119 -3.19 -6.25 4.87
N SER A 120 -3.95 -7.33 4.72
CA SER A 120 -4.00 -8.08 3.46
C SER A 120 -4.50 -7.21 2.29
N THR A 121 -5.49 -6.36 2.55
CA THR A 121 -6.04 -5.41 1.58
C THR A 121 -5.00 -4.35 1.19
N THR A 122 -4.24 -3.83 2.15
CA THR A 122 -3.17 -2.86 1.93
C THR A 122 -2.13 -3.39 0.93
N THR A 123 -1.81 -4.68 1.01
CA THR A 123 -0.94 -5.34 0.03
C THR A 123 -1.44 -5.18 -1.41
N VAL A 124 -2.75 -5.37 -1.64
CA VAL A 124 -3.38 -5.18 -2.96
C VAL A 124 -3.38 -3.72 -3.38
N LEU A 125 -3.56 -2.78 -2.45
CA LEU A 125 -3.52 -1.35 -2.75
C LEU A 125 -2.12 -0.88 -3.16
N ILE A 126 -1.08 -1.49 -2.59
CA ILE A 126 0.31 -1.30 -3.04
C ILE A 126 0.46 -1.83 -4.47
N SER A 127 0.00 -3.05 -4.75
CA SER A 127 0.04 -3.59 -6.12
C SER A 127 -0.76 -2.75 -7.11
N PHE A 128 -1.91 -2.20 -6.69
CA PHE A 128 -2.74 -1.33 -7.50
C PHE A 128 -1.98 -0.09 -7.96
N GLY A 129 -1.14 0.51 -7.09
CA GLY A 129 -0.30 1.65 -7.46
C GLY A 129 0.65 1.36 -8.63
N ALA A 130 1.14 0.12 -8.78
CA ALA A 130 1.98 -0.26 -9.93
C ALA A 130 1.20 -0.23 -11.25
N VAL A 131 -0.06 -0.67 -11.23
CA VAL A 131 -0.92 -0.84 -12.42
C VAL A 131 -1.96 0.27 -12.62
N LEU A 132 -1.99 1.26 -11.72
CA LEU A 132 -2.92 2.39 -11.71
C LEU A 132 -3.02 3.05 -13.08
N GLY A 133 -4.24 3.38 -13.51
CA GLY A 133 -4.48 4.03 -14.80
C GLY A 133 -4.50 3.11 -16.02
N LYS A 134 -4.09 1.83 -15.89
CA LYS A 134 -3.90 0.89 -17.01
C LYS A 134 -4.81 -0.33 -16.95
N THR A 135 -5.49 -0.55 -15.84
CA THR A 135 -6.36 -1.69 -15.56
C THR A 135 -7.83 -1.27 -15.38
N SER A 136 -8.74 -2.22 -15.62
CA SER A 136 -10.17 -2.03 -15.39
C SER A 136 -10.59 -2.39 -13.96
N PRO A 137 -11.74 -1.90 -13.47
CA PRO A 137 -12.32 -2.37 -12.21
C PRO A 137 -12.49 -3.89 -12.14
N SER A 138 -12.79 -4.55 -13.26
CA SER A 138 -12.87 -6.01 -13.31
C SER A 138 -11.50 -6.68 -13.08
N GLN A 139 -10.44 -6.18 -13.70
CA GLN A 139 -9.09 -6.71 -13.46
C GLN A 139 -8.69 -6.55 -11.99
N MET A 140 -9.10 -5.45 -11.36
CA MET A 140 -8.81 -5.23 -9.95
C MET A 140 -9.53 -6.21 -9.02
N LEU A 141 -10.81 -6.53 -9.26
CA LEU A 141 -11.51 -7.58 -8.48
C LEU A 141 -10.80 -8.94 -8.57
N ILE A 142 -10.33 -9.32 -9.76
CA ILE A 142 -9.58 -10.57 -9.97
C ILE A 142 -8.23 -10.52 -9.24
N MET A 143 -7.50 -9.41 -9.36
CA MET A 143 -6.21 -9.21 -8.70
C MET A 143 -6.36 -9.32 -7.18
N THR A 144 -7.38 -8.67 -6.60
CA THR A 144 -7.68 -8.73 -5.15
C THR A 144 -7.85 -10.17 -4.66
N ILE A 145 -8.61 -11.00 -5.38
CA ILE A 145 -8.83 -12.40 -4.96
C ILE A 145 -7.53 -13.20 -4.99
N LEU A 146 -6.79 -13.11 -6.08
CA LEU A 146 -5.57 -13.90 -6.28
C LEU A 146 -4.43 -13.46 -5.37
N GLU A 147 -4.25 -12.15 -5.21
CA GLU A 147 -3.17 -11.58 -4.42
C GLU A 147 -3.38 -11.84 -2.93
N ILE A 148 -4.59 -11.65 -2.39
CA ILE A 148 -4.87 -11.93 -0.97
C ILE A 148 -4.68 -13.42 -0.66
N ALA A 149 -5.03 -14.32 -1.59
CA ALA A 149 -4.78 -15.75 -1.40
C ALA A 149 -3.27 -16.07 -1.34
N ALA A 150 -2.47 -15.47 -2.22
CA ALA A 150 -1.01 -15.61 -2.21
C ALA A 150 -0.38 -14.96 -0.96
N PHE A 151 -0.86 -13.78 -0.57
CA PHE A 151 -0.47 -13.07 0.64
C PHE A 151 -0.71 -13.93 1.89
N ALA A 152 -1.91 -14.50 2.05
CA ALA A 152 -2.23 -15.32 3.22
C ALA A 152 -1.33 -16.56 3.33
N GLY A 153 -1.02 -17.21 2.20
CA GLY A 153 -0.06 -18.31 2.16
C GLY A 153 1.35 -17.86 2.57
N ASN A 154 1.80 -16.69 2.10
CA ASN A 154 3.08 -16.10 2.48
C ASN A 154 3.13 -15.71 3.97
N GLU A 155 2.10 -15.03 4.47
CA GLU A 155 1.96 -14.64 5.87
C GLU A 155 2.03 -15.88 6.79
N TYR A 156 1.33 -16.96 6.44
CA TYR A 156 1.40 -18.21 7.19
C TYR A 156 2.80 -18.82 7.16
N LEU A 157 3.45 -18.85 6.00
CA LEU A 157 4.83 -19.34 5.88
C LEU A 157 5.80 -18.54 6.76
N VAL A 158 5.74 -17.21 6.69
CA VAL A 158 6.62 -16.31 7.44
C VAL A 158 6.37 -16.39 8.94
N GLY A 159 5.11 -16.25 9.36
CA GLY A 159 4.75 -16.13 10.78
C GLY A 159 4.63 -17.46 11.51
N LYS A 160 4.21 -18.55 10.84
CA LYS A 160 3.96 -19.86 11.50
C LYS A 160 5.05 -20.89 11.23
N ILE A 161 5.67 -20.88 10.06
CA ILE A 161 6.69 -21.88 9.71
C ILE A 161 8.10 -21.35 10.00
N PHE A 162 8.43 -20.15 9.52
CA PHE A 162 9.75 -19.55 9.77
C PHE A 162 9.87 -18.90 11.15
N LEU A 163 8.74 -18.56 11.78
CA LEU A 163 8.71 -17.83 13.06
C LEU A 163 9.54 -16.53 12.99
N ALA A 164 9.55 -15.89 11.83
CA ALA A 164 10.22 -14.62 11.62
C ALA A 164 9.39 -13.47 12.22
N SER A 165 10.06 -12.39 12.64
CA SER A 165 9.36 -11.18 13.09
C SER A 165 9.09 -10.29 11.88
N ASP A 166 7.89 -9.72 11.78
CA ASP A 166 7.57 -8.73 10.76
C ASP A 166 6.42 -7.82 11.20
N ILE A 167 6.57 -7.18 12.37
CA ILE A 167 5.43 -6.62 13.09
C ILE A 167 4.66 -5.52 12.33
N GLY A 168 5.37 -4.64 11.64
CA GLY A 168 4.82 -3.63 10.72
C GLY A 168 4.92 -4.04 9.24
N ALA A 169 5.17 -5.33 8.98
CA ALA A 169 5.03 -5.96 7.68
C ALA A 169 5.84 -5.36 6.52
N SER A 170 7.11 -4.96 6.75
CA SER A 170 7.99 -4.51 5.66
C SER A 170 8.19 -5.61 4.62
N MET A 171 8.21 -6.88 5.03
CA MET A 171 8.41 -8.02 4.13
C MET A 171 7.08 -8.53 3.56
N THR A 172 6.13 -8.83 4.44
CA THR A 172 4.88 -9.54 4.12
C THR A 172 3.83 -8.68 3.44
N ILE A 173 3.78 -7.37 3.70
CA ILE A 173 2.88 -6.41 3.03
C ILE A 173 3.65 -5.60 1.99
N HIS A 174 4.68 -4.87 2.40
CA HIS A 174 5.26 -3.84 1.54
C HIS A 174 6.15 -4.39 0.42
N ALA A 175 7.15 -5.20 0.75
CA ALA A 175 7.96 -5.85 -0.27
C ALA A 175 7.09 -6.80 -1.11
N PHE A 176 6.25 -7.62 -0.49
CA PHE A 176 5.35 -8.52 -1.19
C PHE A 176 4.45 -7.78 -2.20
N GLY A 177 3.66 -6.80 -1.75
CA GLY A 177 2.73 -6.06 -2.63
C GLY A 177 3.48 -5.30 -3.73
N ALA A 178 4.61 -4.68 -3.41
CA ALA A 178 5.39 -3.98 -4.43
C ALA A 178 5.87 -4.92 -5.53
N TYR A 179 6.48 -6.05 -5.18
CA TYR A 179 7.02 -6.98 -6.18
C TYR A 179 5.93 -7.79 -6.89
N PHE A 180 4.79 -8.04 -6.25
CA PHE A 180 3.61 -8.62 -6.90
C PHE A 180 3.07 -7.65 -7.97
N GLY A 181 2.79 -6.40 -7.59
CA GLY A 181 2.32 -5.36 -8.50
C GLY A 181 3.29 -5.07 -9.66
N LEU A 182 4.60 -5.05 -9.40
CA LEU A 182 5.62 -4.87 -10.45
C LEU A 182 5.65 -6.06 -11.41
N ALA A 183 5.50 -7.30 -10.92
CA ALA A 183 5.41 -8.48 -11.78
C ALA A 183 4.16 -8.42 -12.67
N VAL A 184 3.00 -8.03 -12.11
CA VAL A 184 1.78 -7.79 -12.89
C VAL A 184 2.02 -6.69 -13.93
N ALA A 185 2.59 -5.55 -13.54
CA ALA A 185 2.87 -4.42 -14.42
C ALA A 185 3.85 -4.78 -15.55
N GLY A 186 4.82 -5.67 -15.29
CA GLY A 186 5.73 -6.20 -16.30
C GLY A 186 5.03 -7.08 -17.34
N VAL A 187 4.11 -7.96 -16.91
CA VAL A 187 3.32 -8.80 -17.84
C VAL A 187 2.36 -7.96 -18.68
N LEU A 188 1.75 -6.95 -18.05
CA LEU A 188 0.84 -5.98 -18.65
C LEU A 188 1.55 -4.80 -19.34
N TYR A 189 2.86 -4.88 -19.56
CA TYR A 189 3.62 -3.81 -20.19
C TYR A 189 3.05 -3.42 -21.56
N ARG A 190 2.88 -2.12 -21.77
CA ARG A 190 2.35 -1.51 -23.00
C ARG A 190 3.43 -0.70 -23.69
N SER A 191 3.87 -1.14 -24.86
CA SER A 191 4.95 -0.44 -25.61
C SER A 191 4.55 0.97 -26.03
N GLY A 192 3.26 1.24 -26.26
CA GLY A 192 2.75 2.57 -26.57
C GLY A 192 2.94 3.57 -25.41
N LEU A 193 3.06 3.07 -24.17
CA LEU A 193 3.25 3.89 -22.98
C LEU A 193 4.72 4.10 -22.60
N ARG A 194 5.68 3.60 -23.40
CA ARG A 194 7.12 3.68 -23.11
C ARG A 194 7.63 5.11 -22.91
N ARG A 195 7.03 6.08 -23.61
CA ARG A 195 7.43 7.50 -23.58
C ARG A 195 6.56 8.36 -22.63
N ARG A 196 5.97 7.73 -21.60
CA ARG A 196 4.99 8.33 -20.66
C ARG A 196 3.71 8.76 -21.37
N HIS A 197 2.57 8.45 -20.77
CA HIS A 197 1.29 8.87 -21.35
C HIS A 197 1.05 10.37 -21.12
N PRO A 198 0.48 11.14 -22.07
CA PRO A 198 0.20 12.56 -21.85
C PRO A 198 -0.73 12.85 -20.66
N LYS A 199 -1.59 11.89 -20.30
CA LYS A 199 -2.49 11.99 -19.13
C LYS A 199 -1.87 11.45 -17.83
N GLU A 200 -0.68 10.87 -17.88
CA GLU A 200 0.06 10.41 -16.70
C GLU A 200 0.82 11.59 -16.08
N GLU A 201 0.08 12.60 -15.66
CA GLU A 201 0.58 13.85 -15.11
C GLU A 201 -0.33 14.36 -13.99
N SER A 202 0.22 15.21 -13.13
CA SER A 202 -0.51 15.90 -12.08
C SER A 202 -0.77 17.36 -12.44
N VAL A 203 -1.66 17.98 -11.67
CA VAL A 203 -1.92 19.42 -11.63
C VAL A 203 -1.98 19.86 -10.19
N TYR A 204 -1.86 21.16 -9.94
CA TYR A 204 -1.75 21.70 -8.58
C TYR A 204 -2.78 21.16 -7.58
N HIS A 205 -4.06 21.13 -7.95
CA HIS A 205 -5.12 20.64 -7.05
C HIS A 205 -5.10 19.11 -6.88
N SER A 206 -4.74 18.34 -7.91
CA SER A 206 -4.63 16.88 -7.77
C SER A 206 -3.46 16.49 -6.86
N ASP A 207 -2.37 17.27 -6.90
CA ASP A 207 -1.25 17.10 -5.97
C ASP A 207 -1.61 17.49 -4.53
N LEU A 208 -2.44 18.51 -4.32
CA LEU A 208 -2.97 18.83 -2.99
C LEU A 208 -3.86 17.70 -2.45
N PHE A 209 -4.71 17.09 -3.28
CA PHE A 209 -5.50 15.92 -2.88
C PHE A 209 -4.60 14.73 -2.56
N ALA A 210 -3.55 14.47 -3.33
CA ALA A 210 -2.58 13.41 -3.02
C ALA A 210 -1.82 13.64 -1.71
N MET A 211 -1.54 14.90 -1.36
CA MET A 211 -0.98 15.24 -0.05
C MET A 211 -1.92 14.91 1.11
N ILE A 212 -3.24 14.96 0.95
CA ILE A 212 -4.18 14.49 1.99
C ILE A 212 -3.94 13.02 2.29
N GLY A 213 -3.83 12.18 1.25
CA GLY A 213 -3.50 10.76 1.41
C GLY A 213 -2.15 10.54 2.08
N THR A 214 -1.13 11.29 1.64
CA THR A 214 0.22 11.27 2.26
C THR A 214 0.16 11.54 3.76
N LEU A 215 -0.56 12.59 4.18
CA LEU A 215 -0.64 12.99 5.58
C LEU A 215 -1.40 11.96 6.42
N PHE A 216 -2.50 11.40 5.91
CA PHE A 216 -3.22 10.33 6.61
C PHE A 216 -2.35 9.09 6.80
N LEU A 217 -1.58 8.69 5.78
CA LEU A 217 -0.64 7.60 5.90
C LEU A 217 0.44 7.91 6.93
N TRP A 218 1.07 9.09 6.84
CA TRP A 218 2.17 9.49 7.72
C TRP A 218 1.74 9.56 9.19
N ILE A 219 0.59 10.18 9.47
CA ILE A 219 0.07 10.38 10.83
C ILE A 219 -0.29 9.05 11.50
N PHE A 220 -0.90 8.13 10.75
CA PHE A 220 -1.41 6.87 11.30
C PHE A 220 -0.46 5.68 11.17
N TRP A 221 0.69 5.84 10.52
CA TRP A 221 1.68 4.78 10.40
C TRP A 221 2.18 4.21 11.74
N PRO A 222 2.39 5.02 12.81
CA PRO A 222 2.73 4.46 14.12
C PRO A 222 1.68 3.48 14.64
N SER A 223 0.39 3.73 14.37
CA SER A 223 -0.70 2.78 14.66
C SER A 223 -0.57 1.53 13.79
N PHE A 224 -0.30 1.68 12.48
CA PHE A 224 -0.10 0.55 11.57
C PHE A 224 1.01 -0.41 12.02
N ASN A 225 2.19 0.11 12.37
CA ASN A 225 3.33 -0.71 12.76
C ASN A 225 3.22 -1.30 14.19
N SER A 226 2.20 -0.91 14.96
CA SER A 226 2.03 -1.32 16.36
C SER A 226 0.70 -2.03 16.65
N ALA A 227 -0.23 -2.07 15.70
CA ALA A 227 -1.59 -2.58 15.88
C ALA A 227 -1.65 -4.05 16.35
N ILE A 228 -0.69 -4.87 15.92
CA ILE A 228 -0.60 -6.28 16.30
C ILE A 228 0.58 -6.59 17.22
N ALA A 229 1.33 -5.57 17.66
CA ALA A 229 2.41 -5.72 18.63
C ALA A 229 1.84 -6.16 19.99
N THR A 230 2.68 -6.84 20.78
CA THR A 230 2.29 -7.22 22.14
C THR A 230 2.02 -5.94 22.95
N PRO A 231 0.86 -5.82 23.63
CA PRO A 231 0.53 -4.64 24.42
C PRO A 231 1.59 -4.32 25.49
N GLY A 232 1.79 -3.04 25.79
CA GLY A 232 2.80 -2.56 26.73
C GLY A 232 4.08 -2.08 26.04
N ASP A 233 5.23 -2.46 26.56
CA ASP A 233 6.54 -1.90 26.15
C ASP A 233 6.85 -2.12 24.66
N THR A 234 6.58 -3.31 24.11
CA THR A 234 6.80 -3.61 22.67
C THR A 234 5.95 -2.75 21.74
N GLN A 235 4.66 -2.54 22.08
CA GLN A 235 3.77 -1.69 21.29
C GLN A 235 4.18 -0.22 21.37
N SER A 236 4.49 0.28 22.57
CA SER A 236 4.99 1.65 22.75
C SER A 236 6.29 1.87 21.97
N ARG A 237 7.18 0.86 21.93
CA ARG A 237 8.43 0.93 21.16
C ARG A 237 8.17 1.00 19.67
N ALA A 238 7.23 0.19 19.15
CA ALA A 238 6.83 0.22 17.75
C ALA A 238 6.29 1.59 17.32
N ILE A 239 5.48 2.23 18.17
CA ILE A 239 5.00 3.60 17.94
C ILE A 239 6.18 4.58 17.87
N VAL A 240 7.04 4.59 18.89
CA VAL A 240 8.15 5.56 19.01
C VAL A 240 9.18 5.39 17.88
N ASN A 241 9.58 4.15 17.58
CA ASN A 241 10.51 3.86 16.50
C ASN A 241 9.95 4.28 15.14
N THR A 242 8.67 3.99 14.87
CA THR A 242 8.02 4.40 13.62
C THR A 242 7.94 5.92 13.50
N TYR A 243 7.55 6.61 14.57
CA TYR A 243 7.46 8.07 14.61
C TYR A 243 8.79 8.75 14.26
N PHE A 244 9.89 8.36 14.92
CA PHE A 244 11.19 8.97 14.66
C PHE A 244 11.77 8.57 13.31
N SER A 245 11.51 7.36 12.83
CA SER A 245 11.90 6.94 11.48
C SER A 245 11.22 7.79 10.40
N LEU A 246 9.92 8.01 10.53
CA LEU A 246 9.16 8.88 9.62
C LEU A 246 9.65 10.33 9.66
N ALA A 247 9.90 10.88 10.85
CA ALA A 247 10.42 12.24 11.00
C ALA A 247 11.77 12.43 10.28
N ALA A 248 12.71 11.50 10.47
CA ALA A 248 14.01 11.53 9.79
C ALA A 248 13.89 11.32 8.28
N CYS A 249 12.97 10.46 7.85
CA CYS A 249 12.67 10.21 6.44
C CYS A 249 12.17 11.48 5.73
N VAL A 250 11.30 12.27 6.37
CA VAL A 250 10.82 13.54 5.80
C VAL A 250 11.98 14.50 5.55
N VAL A 251 12.81 14.75 6.55
CA VAL A 251 13.92 15.72 6.44
C VAL A 251 14.87 15.32 5.30
N THR A 252 15.24 14.04 5.24
CA THR A 252 16.16 13.53 4.22
C THR A 252 15.53 13.47 2.83
N ALA A 253 14.24 13.16 2.71
CA ALA A 253 13.54 13.19 1.42
C ALA A 253 13.46 14.62 0.85
N TYR A 254 13.17 15.62 1.68
CA TYR A 254 13.18 17.03 1.27
C TYR A 254 14.57 17.48 0.84
N ALA A 255 15.60 17.18 1.64
CA ALA A 255 16.99 17.52 1.33
C ALA A 255 17.44 16.87 0.01
N CYS A 256 17.18 15.57 -0.15
CA CYS A 256 17.55 14.82 -1.36
C CYS A 256 16.76 15.30 -2.59
N SER A 257 15.46 15.62 -2.43
CA SER A 257 14.67 16.19 -3.52
C SER A 257 15.24 17.52 -4.00
N SER A 258 15.58 18.43 -3.08
CA SER A 258 16.16 19.73 -3.43
C SER A 258 17.52 19.57 -4.12
N LEU A 259 18.37 18.65 -3.63
CA LEU A 259 19.69 18.37 -4.22
C LEU A 259 19.63 17.81 -5.65
N LEU A 260 18.61 17.00 -5.97
CA LEU A 260 18.52 16.28 -7.25
C LEU A 260 17.65 17.00 -8.29
N GLU A 261 16.87 17.99 -7.90
CA GLU A 261 16.05 18.79 -8.79
C GLU A 261 16.73 20.09 -9.22
N GLN A 262 16.36 20.56 -10.40
CA GLN A 262 16.96 21.76 -10.96
C GLN A 262 16.64 22.98 -10.09
N ASN A 263 17.67 23.82 -9.88
CA ASN A 263 17.58 25.06 -9.10
C ASN A 263 17.20 24.87 -7.62
N GLY A 264 17.43 23.70 -7.03
CA GLY A 264 17.15 23.45 -5.61
C GLY A 264 15.65 23.35 -5.28
N LYS A 265 14.78 23.23 -6.29
CA LYS A 265 13.32 23.15 -6.10
C LYS A 265 12.92 21.80 -5.53
N LEU A 266 11.73 21.73 -4.93
CA LEU A 266 11.15 20.49 -4.43
C LEU A 266 10.23 19.87 -5.49
N ASN A 267 10.29 18.55 -5.64
CA ASN A 267 9.36 17.79 -6.49
C ASN A 267 8.29 17.15 -5.59
N ILE A 268 7.04 17.50 -5.85
CA ILE A 268 5.92 17.09 -5.00
C ILE A 268 5.71 15.57 -4.98
N VAL A 269 6.08 14.85 -6.05
CA VAL A 269 6.01 13.38 -6.07
C VAL A 269 6.97 12.76 -5.05
N HIS A 270 8.17 13.32 -4.90
CA HIS A 270 9.09 12.91 -3.85
C HIS A 270 8.47 13.17 -2.47
N ILE A 271 7.82 14.31 -2.28
CA ILE A 271 7.23 14.68 -0.98
C ILE A 271 6.02 13.79 -0.64
N GLN A 272 5.13 13.52 -1.59
CA GLN A 272 3.95 12.68 -1.40
C GLN A 272 4.31 11.22 -1.07
N ASN A 273 5.41 10.71 -1.63
CA ASN A 273 5.73 9.28 -1.54
C ASN A 273 6.96 9.02 -0.68
N ALA A 274 8.12 9.61 -0.98
CA ALA A 274 9.38 9.24 -0.33
C ALA A 274 9.42 9.59 1.17
N THR A 275 8.60 10.53 1.63
CA THR A 275 8.47 10.87 3.06
C THR A 275 7.83 9.76 3.91
N LEU A 276 7.17 8.81 3.26
CA LEU A 276 6.51 7.66 3.87
C LEU A 276 7.44 6.43 3.98
N ALA A 277 8.57 6.44 3.27
CA ALA A 277 9.48 5.29 3.18
C ALA A 277 10.06 4.86 4.54
N GLY A 278 10.19 5.78 5.50
CA GLY A 278 10.64 5.47 6.86
C GLY A 278 9.65 4.59 7.63
N GLY A 279 8.34 4.80 7.43
CA GLY A 279 7.31 3.95 8.02
C GLY A 279 7.39 2.51 7.50
N VAL A 280 7.57 2.37 6.18
CA VAL A 280 7.79 1.07 5.54
C VAL A 280 9.07 0.40 6.04
N ALA A 281 10.21 1.10 6.01
CA ALA A 281 11.50 0.52 6.39
C ALA A 281 11.57 0.14 7.88
N MET A 282 10.87 0.87 8.75
CA MET A 282 10.83 0.55 10.17
C MET A 282 9.95 -0.67 10.51
N GLY A 283 9.00 -1.04 9.64
CA GLY A 283 7.96 -2.02 9.95
C GLY A 283 8.44 -3.29 10.64
N THR A 284 9.38 -4.03 10.05
CA THR A 284 9.90 -5.28 10.62
C THR A 284 10.63 -5.09 11.96
N CYS A 285 11.32 -3.95 12.13
CA CYS A 285 12.12 -3.66 13.32
C CYS A 285 11.36 -2.89 14.40
N ALA A 286 10.09 -2.53 14.18
CA ALA A 286 9.43 -1.51 14.97
C ALA A 286 9.39 -1.89 16.47
N ASP A 287 9.07 -3.15 16.80
CA ASP A 287 8.96 -3.64 18.17
C ASP A 287 10.27 -4.22 18.76
N MET A 288 11.32 -4.38 17.94
CA MET A 288 12.62 -4.91 18.34
C MET A 288 13.36 -3.97 19.30
N LYS A 289 14.22 -4.50 20.18
CA LYS A 289 14.93 -3.72 21.20
C LYS A 289 16.17 -3.01 20.61
N ILE A 290 15.91 -2.20 19.61
CA ILE A 290 16.90 -1.33 18.97
C ILE A 290 17.04 0.01 19.73
N PRO A 291 18.24 0.61 19.74
CA PRO A 291 18.41 1.94 20.33
C PRO A 291 17.67 3.00 19.49
N PRO A 292 17.12 4.07 20.09
CA PRO A 292 16.29 5.05 19.37
C PRO A 292 16.98 5.71 18.17
N TYR A 293 18.30 5.90 18.19
CA TYR A 293 19.03 6.48 17.05
C TYR A 293 18.99 5.58 15.80
N PHE A 294 18.80 4.27 15.97
CA PHE A 294 18.68 3.33 14.85
C PHE A 294 17.46 3.68 13.99
N SER A 295 16.36 4.12 14.60
CA SER A 295 15.16 4.48 13.85
C SER A 295 15.34 5.71 12.97
N LEU A 296 16.07 6.72 13.48
CA LEU A 296 16.47 7.91 12.74
C LEU A 296 17.39 7.57 11.55
N ILE A 297 18.37 6.68 11.75
CA ILE A 297 19.28 6.22 10.69
C ILE A 297 18.49 5.49 9.61
N LEU A 298 17.66 4.52 9.99
CA LEU A 298 16.90 3.72 9.03
C LEU A 298 15.92 4.58 8.23
N GLY A 299 15.24 5.52 8.88
CA GLY A 299 14.35 6.48 8.24
C GLY A 299 15.09 7.40 7.27
N SER A 300 16.26 7.90 7.66
CA SER A 300 17.13 8.73 6.81
C SER A 300 17.57 7.99 5.54
N ILE A 301 18.01 6.73 5.69
CA ILE A 301 18.42 5.88 4.57
C ILE A 301 17.24 5.62 3.64
N ALA A 302 16.07 5.29 4.19
CA ALA A 302 14.87 5.02 3.41
C ALA A 302 14.42 6.24 2.60
N GLY A 303 14.43 7.45 3.18
CA GLY A 303 14.09 8.69 2.49
C GLY A 303 15.02 8.98 1.31
N ILE A 304 16.34 8.86 1.51
CA ILE A 304 17.33 9.05 0.45
C ILE A 304 17.14 8.03 -0.67
N ILE A 305 17.04 6.74 -0.33
CA ILE A 305 16.92 5.66 -1.32
C ILE A 305 15.61 5.78 -2.10
N SER A 306 14.52 6.16 -1.44
CA SER A 306 13.23 6.34 -2.10
C SER A 306 13.28 7.47 -3.13
N VAL A 307 13.84 8.64 -2.78
CA VAL A 307 14.02 9.75 -3.74
C VAL A 307 14.93 9.35 -4.91
N LEU A 308 16.05 8.68 -4.64
CA LEU A 308 16.92 8.15 -5.70
C LEU A 308 16.18 7.16 -6.60
N GLY A 309 15.30 6.34 -6.03
CA GLY A 309 14.44 5.41 -6.76
C GLY A 309 13.49 6.12 -7.72
N PHE A 310 12.80 7.17 -7.24
CA PHE A 310 11.94 7.99 -8.09
C PHE A 310 12.73 8.66 -9.23
N LYS A 311 13.88 9.26 -8.91
CA LYS A 311 14.68 10.02 -9.88
C LYS A 311 15.33 9.14 -10.94
N PHE A 312 15.87 7.99 -10.56
CA PHE A 312 16.76 7.19 -11.41
C PHE A 312 16.21 5.80 -11.74
N LEU A 313 15.64 5.09 -10.76
CA LEU A 313 15.20 3.70 -10.96
C LEU A 313 13.87 3.62 -11.70
N THR A 314 12.91 4.50 -11.41
CA THR A 314 11.60 4.49 -12.11
C THR A 314 11.73 4.68 -13.62
N PRO A 315 12.51 5.66 -14.13
CA PRO A 315 12.78 5.76 -15.57
C PRO A 315 13.53 4.55 -16.12
N PHE A 316 14.47 3.98 -15.35
CA PHE A 316 15.21 2.79 -15.76
C PHE A 316 14.30 1.56 -15.92
N PHE A 317 13.44 1.28 -14.94
CA PHE A 317 12.46 0.19 -14.97
C PHE A 317 11.55 0.30 -16.17
N THR A 318 11.03 1.50 -16.44
CA THR A 318 10.09 1.73 -17.55
C THR A 318 10.77 1.58 -18.92
N THR A 319 11.97 2.13 -19.09
CA THR A 319 12.63 2.22 -20.40
C THR A 319 13.51 1.03 -20.77
N LYS A 320 14.07 0.33 -19.77
CA LYS A 320 15.01 -0.80 -19.94
C LYS A 320 14.42 -2.12 -19.50
N LEU A 321 13.78 -2.19 -18.34
CA LEU A 321 13.21 -3.43 -17.81
C LEU A 321 11.77 -3.71 -18.29
N ARG A 322 11.15 -2.74 -18.99
CA ARG A 322 9.75 -2.83 -19.45
C ARG A 322 8.78 -3.11 -18.30
N ILE A 323 9.00 -2.46 -17.16
CA ILE A 323 8.08 -2.46 -16.03
C ILE A 323 7.65 -1.03 -15.81
N HIS A 324 6.38 -0.73 -16.07
CA HIS A 324 5.85 0.62 -15.91
C HIS A 324 5.14 0.74 -14.57
N ASP A 325 5.80 1.34 -13.59
CA ASP A 325 5.31 1.56 -12.22
C ASP A 325 4.74 2.98 -12.07
N THR A 326 3.42 3.10 -12.01
CA THR A 326 2.75 4.42 -12.08
C THR A 326 2.90 5.24 -10.81
N CYS A 327 2.74 4.63 -9.64
CA CYS A 327 2.93 5.31 -8.36
C CYS A 327 4.38 5.27 -7.85
N GLY A 328 5.28 4.55 -8.54
CA GLY A 328 6.63 4.31 -8.04
C GLY A 328 6.61 3.47 -6.76
N VAL A 329 5.73 2.47 -6.70
CA VAL A 329 5.57 1.58 -5.53
C VAL A 329 6.84 0.81 -5.22
N HIS A 330 7.71 0.60 -6.22
CA HIS A 330 9.06 0.07 -5.99
C HIS A 330 9.87 0.97 -5.04
N ASN A 331 9.75 2.29 -5.17
CA ASN A 331 10.60 3.24 -4.44
C ASN A 331 10.07 3.53 -3.03
N LEU A 332 8.76 3.39 -2.81
CA LEU A 332 8.14 3.57 -1.49
C LEU A 332 7.99 2.25 -0.74
N HIS A 333 7.48 1.20 -1.37
CA HIS A 333 7.16 -0.06 -0.69
C HIS A 333 8.20 -1.14 -0.94
N GLY A 334 8.67 -1.31 -2.18
CA GLY A 334 9.61 -2.38 -2.55
C GLY A 334 10.98 -2.23 -1.89
N LEU A 335 11.74 -1.20 -2.28
CA LEU A 335 13.08 -0.94 -1.75
C LEU A 335 13.08 -0.70 -0.24
N PRO A 336 12.23 0.19 0.32
CA PRO A 336 12.15 0.35 1.76
C PRO A 336 11.71 -0.93 2.50
N GLY A 337 10.84 -1.75 1.90
CA GLY A 337 10.44 -3.04 2.45
C GLY A 337 11.61 -4.03 2.56
N VAL A 338 12.42 -4.12 1.51
CA VAL A 338 13.67 -4.90 1.49
C VAL A 338 14.67 -4.37 2.51
N ILE A 339 14.83 -3.05 2.60
CA ILE A 339 15.70 -2.40 3.59
C ILE A 339 15.26 -2.74 5.01
N GLY A 340 13.95 -2.73 5.31
CA GLY A 340 13.41 -3.13 6.61
C GLY A 340 13.70 -4.60 6.94
N GLY A 341 13.48 -5.50 5.99
CA GLY A 341 13.82 -6.91 6.14
C GLY A 341 15.32 -7.14 6.40
N LEU A 342 16.21 -6.45 5.66
CA LEU A 342 17.66 -6.53 5.88
C LEU A 342 18.08 -5.90 7.22
N ALA A 343 17.50 -4.77 7.59
CA ALA A 343 17.75 -4.12 8.87
C ALA A 343 17.37 -5.01 10.06
N SER A 344 16.30 -5.81 9.91
CA SER A 344 15.88 -6.75 10.95
C SER A 344 16.87 -7.90 11.15
N ILE A 345 17.52 -8.38 10.07
CA ILE A 345 18.57 -9.40 10.16
C ILE A 345 19.77 -8.85 10.95
N VAL A 346 20.13 -7.59 10.69
CA VAL A 346 21.20 -6.90 11.44
C VAL A 346 20.82 -6.70 12.90
N ALA A 347 19.59 -6.22 13.17
CA ALA A 347 19.10 -6.02 14.53
C ALA A 347 19.11 -7.32 15.34
N ILE A 348 18.60 -8.42 14.77
CA ILE A 348 18.61 -9.75 15.41
C ILE A 348 20.05 -10.23 15.65
N ALA A 349 20.98 -10.00 14.70
CA ALA A 349 22.38 -10.40 14.86
C ALA A 349 23.12 -9.61 15.96
N MET A 350 22.67 -8.39 16.27
CA MET A 350 23.21 -7.54 17.33
C MET A 350 22.65 -7.88 18.72
N GLU A 351 21.51 -8.57 18.80
CA GLU A 351 20.92 -9.07 20.05
C GLU A 351 21.41 -10.50 20.38
N ILE A 352 21.38 -10.90 21.66
CA ILE A 352 21.68 -12.30 22.08
C ILE A 352 20.49 -13.19 21.61
N PRO A 353 20.72 -14.25 20.82
CA PRO A 353 19.78 -14.68 19.79
C PRO A 353 18.63 -15.52 20.37
N THR A 354 17.43 -14.95 20.41
CA THR A 354 16.17 -15.71 20.53
C THR A 354 15.53 -15.99 19.16
N MET A 355 15.92 -15.24 18.11
CA MET A 355 15.39 -15.34 16.75
C MET A 355 16.48 -15.74 15.75
N SER A 356 16.11 -16.52 14.74
CA SER A 356 17.04 -17.02 13.72
C SER A 356 17.19 -16.02 12.56
N THR A 357 18.40 -15.47 12.39
CA THR A 357 18.74 -14.60 11.25
C THR A 357 18.54 -15.30 9.90
N ALA A 358 18.78 -16.62 9.84
CA ALA A 358 18.55 -17.42 8.64
C ALA A 358 17.06 -17.54 8.30
N MET A 359 16.19 -17.71 9.31
CA MET A 359 14.75 -17.73 9.08
C MET A 359 14.20 -16.36 8.72
N GLN A 360 14.78 -15.28 9.29
CA GLN A 360 14.45 -13.92 8.90
C GLN A 360 14.81 -13.63 7.42
N ALA A 361 15.98 -14.09 6.97
CA ALA A 361 16.39 -14.00 5.57
C ALA A 361 15.50 -14.87 4.65
N ALA A 362 15.12 -16.07 5.09
CA ALA A 362 14.19 -16.94 4.37
C ALA A 362 12.80 -16.30 4.23
N ALA A 363 12.31 -15.61 5.26
CA ALA A 363 11.06 -14.87 5.22
C ALA A 363 11.08 -13.74 4.19
N LEU A 364 12.15 -12.93 4.14
CA LEU A 364 12.31 -11.89 3.12
C LEU A 364 12.37 -12.49 1.71
N GLY A 365 13.22 -13.50 1.50
CA GLY A 365 13.41 -14.13 0.20
C GLY A 365 12.15 -14.83 -0.32
N SER A 366 11.44 -15.55 0.54
CA SER A 366 10.17 -16.21 0.19
C SER A 366 9.07 -15.20 -0.11
N SER A 367 8.95 -14.11 0.65
CA SER A 367 7.96 -13.05 0.39
C SER A 367 8.13 -12.45 -0.99
N ILE A 368 9.36 -12.11 -1.38
CA ILE A 368 9.66 -11.59 -2.73
C ILE A 368 9.42 -12.66 -3.80
N GLY A 369 9.87 -13.90 -3.56
CA GLY A 369 9.73 -15.00 -4.51
C GLY A 369 8.27 -15.35 -4.80
N ILE A 370 7.45 -15.49 -3.77
CA ILE A 370 6.01 -15.78 -3.89
C ILE A 370 5.30 -14.59 -4.55
N ALA A 371 5.64 -13.36 -4.18
CA ALA A 371 5.09 -12.16 -4.80
C ALA A 371 5.32 -12.12 -6.31
N ILE A 372 6.57 -12.35 -6.75
CA ILE A 372 6.91 -12.37 -8.18
C ILE A 372 6.16 -13.48 -8.91
N VAL A 373 6.17 -14.72 -8.39
CA VAL A 373 5.48 -15.85 -9.04
C VAL A 373 3.97 -15.61 -9.10
N GLY A 374 3.35 -15.20 -7.99
CA GLY A 374 1.92 -14.89 -7.92
C GLY A 374 1.54 -13.72 -8.83
N GLY A 375 2.35 -12.67 -8.89
CA GLY A 375 2.14 -11.51 -9.73
C GLY A 375 2.32 -11.83 -11.23
N LEU A 376 3.26 -12.71 -11.60
CA LEU A 376 3.39 -13.20 -12.98
C LEU A 376 2.15 -13.99 -13.42
N ILE A 377 1.70 -14.94 -12.59
CA ILE A 377 0.49 -15.74 -12.87
C ILE A 377 -0.72 -14.83 -12.99
N THR A 378 -0.90 -13.93 -12.03
CA THR A 378 -2.00 -12.96 -12.01
C THR A 378 -1.94 -12.05 -13.24
N GLY A 379 -0.78 -11.50 -13.57
CA GLY A 379 -0.57 -10.68 -14.75
C GLY A 379 -0.94 -11.40 -16.05
N LEU A 380 -0.64 -12.70 -16.17
CA LEU A 380 -1.02 -13.49 -17.35
C LEU A 380 -2.55 -13.64 -17.46
N ILE A 381 -3.23 -13.87 -16.34
CA ILE A 381 -4.71 -13.91 -16.28
C ILE A 381 -5.29 -12.54 -16.66
N LEU A 382 -4.76 -11.47 -16.08
CA LEU A 382 -5.23 -10.10 -16.34
C LEU A 382 -4.93 -9.63 -17.78
N LYS A 383 -3.97 -10.24 -18.47
CA LYS A 383 -3.63 -9.89 -19.86
C LYS A 383 -4.69 -10.35 -20.88
N ILE A 384 -5.55 -11.29 -20.52
CA ILE A 384 -6.59 -11.80 -21.41
C ILE A 384 -7.52 -10.63 -21.84
N PRO A 385 -7.82 -10.46 -23.15
CA PRO A 385 -8.51 -9.28 -23.69
C PRO A 385 -10.04 -9.31 -23.49
N ILE A 386 -10.52 -9.74 -22.32
CA ILE A 386 -11.96 -9.88 -22.02
C ILE A 386 -12.40 -9.07 -20.79
N TRP A 387 -11.48 -8.40 -20.11
CA TRP A 387 -11.73 -7.75 -18.83
C TRP A 387 -12.13 -6.27 -18.95
N GLY A 388 -12.26 -5.73 -20.16
CA GLY A 388 -12.61 -4.33 -20.38
C GLY A 388 -11.49 -3.35 -20.02
N GLN A 389 -10.23 -3.80 -20.10
CA GLN A 389 -9.05 -2.94 -19.99
C GLN A 389 -9.06 -1.82 -21.04
N PRO A 390 -8.49 -0.63 -20.74
CA PRO A 390 -8.45 0.46 -21.70
C PRO A 390 -7.44 0.17 -22.83
N SER A 391 -7.63 0.81 -23.98
CA SER A 391 -6.59 0.95 -24.99
C SER A 391 -5.47 1.86 -24.49
N ASP A 392 -4.30 1.83 -25.14
CA ASP A 392 -3.14 2.65 -24.73
C ASP A 392 -3.48 4.16 -24.73
N GLU A 393 -4.29 4.63 -25.69
CA GLU A 393 -4.74 6.05 -25.79
C GLU A 393 -5.71 6.49 -24.69
N ASN A 394 -6.38 5.52 -24.07
CA ASN A 394 -7.42 5.73 -23.07
C ASN A 394 -6.95 5.38 -21.65
N CYS A 395 -5.65 5.15 -21.44
CA CYS A 395 -5.10 5.00 -20.10
C CYS A 395 -5.17 6.34 -19.33
N TYR A 396 -5.24 6.26 -18.01
CA TYR A 396 -5.27 7.40 -17.08
C TYR A 396 -6.42 8.39 -17.36
N GLU A 397 -7.60 7.86 -17.70
CA GLU A 397 -8.80 8.64 -18.05
C GLU A 397 -10.07 8.09 -17.39
N ASP A 398 -10.69 8.87 -16.52
CA ASP A 398 -11.90 8.50 -15.78
C ASP A 398 -13.11 8.28 -16.68
N SER A 399 -13.23 9.04 -17.77
CA SER A 399 -14.38 8.95 -18.69
C SER A 399 -14.53 7.59 -19.38
N VAL A 400 -13.54 6.69 -19.26
CA VAL A 400 -13.65 5.29 -19.70
C VAL A 400 -14.62 4.48 -18.83
N TYR A 401 -14.67 4.76 -17.52
CA TYR A 401 -15.45 3.97 -16.55
C TYR A 401 -16.51 4.78 -15.81
N TRP A 402 -16.42 6.11 -15.83
CA TRP A 402 -17.27 6.99 -15.05
C TRP A 402 -18.05 7.97 -15.93
N GLU A 403 -19.26 8.29 -15.50
CA GLU A 403 -19.97 9.48 -15.99
C GLU A 403 -19.30 10.72 -15.39
N VAL A 404 -18.47 11.39 -16.18
CA VAL A 404 -17.77 12.60 -15.76
C VAL A 404 -18.66 13.84 -15.96
N PRO A 405 -18.70 14.78 -15.01
CA PRO A 405 -19.45 16.03 -15.19
C PRO A 405 -19.00 16.74 -16.46
N LYS A 406 -19.95 17.09 -17.33
CA LYS A 406 -19.67 17.95 -18.48
C LYS A 406 -19.23 19.30 -17.95
N ARG A 407 -18.10 19.85 -18.42
CA ARG A 407 -17.77 21.26 -18.20
C ARG A 407 -18.94 22.09 -18.70
N ILE A 408 -19.68 22.71 -17.79
CA ILE A 408 -20.53 23.84 -18.14
C ILE A 408 -19.55 24.99 -18.33
N GLU A 409 -19.31 25.39 -19.57
CA GLU A 409 -18.64 26.66 -19.86
C GLU A 409 -19.50 27.79 -19.30
N HIS A 410 -19.22 28.18 -18.06
CA HIS A 410 -19.77 29.38 -17.43
C HIS A 410 -18.74 30.52 -17.41
N ASP A 411 -17.86 30.58 -18.41
CA ASP A 411 -16.82 31.61 -18.57
C ASP A 411 -17.10 32.56 -19.75
N SER A 412 -18.37 32.93 -19.98
CA SER A 412 -18.73 34.06 -20.84
C SER A 412 -19.12 35.33 -20.07
N LEU A 413 -18.86 35.38 -18.75
CA LEU A 413 -19.23 36.53 -17.90
C LEU A 413 -18.07 37.21 -17.17
N PHE A 414 -16.82 36.78 -17.38
CA PHE A 414 -15.64 37.52 -16.93
C PHE A 414 -14.74 37.80 -18.14
N PRO A 415 -14.62 39.06 -18.60
CA PRO A 415 -13.66 39.39 -19.64
C PRO A 415 -12.26 39.08 -19.11
N GLU A 416 -11.51 38.27 -19.84
CA GLU A 416 -10.07 38.11 -19.61
C GLU A 416 -9.42 39.49 -19.56
N HIS A 417 -8.90 39.87 -18.40
CA HIS A 417 -7.89 40.90 -18.33
C HIS A 417 -6.65 40.37 -19.03
N ARG A 418 -6.53 40.67 -20.33
CA ARG A 418 -5.24 40.74 -21.02
C ARG A 418 -4.37 41.72 -20.25
N SER A 419 -3.51 41.21 -19.38
CA SER A 419 -2.45 42.01 -18.79
C SER A 419 -1.45 42.34 -19.90
N HIS A 420 -1.47 43.60 -20.30
CA HIS A 420 -0.42 44.28 -21.04
C HIS A 420 0.95 43.96 -20.44
N ASN A 421 1.86 43.43 -21.26
CA ASN A 421 3.29 43.69 -21.16
C ASN A 421 3.81 43.95 -22.58
N GLN A 422 3.40 45.09 -23.12
CA GLN A 422 4.23 45.85 -24.04
C GLN A 422 5.02 46.84 -23.18
N LEU A 423 6.31 46.59 -23.00
CA LEU A 423 7.30 47.65 -22.85
C LEU A 423 8.43 47.31 -23.82
N GLU A 424 8.61 48.23 -24.76
CA GLU A 424 9.59 48.23 -25.84
C GLU A 424 11.05 48.30 -25.33
N PRO A 425 12.04 48.04 -26.21
CA PRO A 425 13.45 48.08 -25.86
C PRO A 425 14.05 49.48 -26.09
N GLU A 426 14.89 49.97 -25.17
CA GLU A 426 15.83 51.06 -25.48
C GLU A 426 17.20 50.87 -24.77
N ALA A 427 18.23 50.99 -25.62
CA ALA A 427 19.65 51.32 -25.42
C ALA A 427 20.55 50.46 -24.52
#